data_AF-A0A4Q3VSK2-F1
#
_entry.id   AF-A0A4Q3VSK2-F1
#
_cell.length_a   1.000
_cell.length_b   1.000
_cell.length_c   1.000
_cell.angle_alpha   90.00
_cell.angle_beta   90.00
_cell.angle_gamma   90.00
#
_symmetry.space_group_name_H-M   'P 1'
#
loop_
_entity.id
_entity.type
_entity.pdbx_description
1 polymer ?
#
loop_
_entity_poly.entity_id
_entity_poly.type
_entity_poly.pdbx_seq_one_letter_code
_entity_poly.pdbx_strand_id
1 'polypeptide(L)' 'PGTLRNPSGKWGYVLNVYTAPDYRRKGFSKQVLELLMQTATDEYEVMAFELHATAEGEQVYVKSGFATHPEPTFRRFVNG' A
#
# COMPACT_ATOMS: atom_id res chain seq x y z
N PRO A 1 -14.93 8.26 -7.15
CA PRO A 1 -16.29 8.30 -6.53
C PRO A 1 -16.41 7.18 -5.48
N GLY A 2 -17.21 7.38 -4.44
CA GLY A 2 -17.47 6.33 -3.45
C GLY A 2 -18.14 5.10 -4.07
N THR A 3 -17.86 3.93 -3.52
CA THR A 3 -18.50 2.66 -3.89
C THR A 3 -19.20 2.06 -2.67
N LEU A 4 -20.02 1.02 -2.85
CA LEU A 4 -20.62 0.30 -1.71
C LEU A 4 -19.58 -0.26 -0.73
N ARG A 5 -18.37 -0.57 -1.22
CA ARG A 5 -17.26 -1.11 -0.40
C ARG A 5 -16.33 -0.02 0.15
N ASN A 6 -16.27 1.14 -0.49
CA ASN A 6 -15.55 2.32 0.00
C ASN A 6 -16.46 3.57 -0.16
N PRO A 7 -17.39 3.81 0.79
CA PRO A 7 -18.36 4.90 0.69
C PRO A 7 -17.71 6.29 0.70
N SER A 8 -16.62 6.48 1.45
CA SER A 8 -15.89 7.76 1.47
C SER A 8 -15.20 8.04 0.13
N GLY A 9 -14.92 6.99 -0.64
CA GLY A 9 -14.16 7.07 -1.88
C GLY A 9 -12.69 7.47 -1.66
N LYS A 10 -12.23 7.47 -0.39
CA LYS A 10 -10.85 7.82 -0.03
C LYS A 10 -9.98 6.58 -0.09
N TRP A 11 -8.88 6.69 -0.82
CA TRP A 11 -7.91 5.62 -0.99
C TRP A 11 -6.53 6.14 -0.61
N GLY A 12 -5.77 5.33 0.11
CA GLY A 12 -4.36 5.53 0.32
C GLY A 12 -3.58 4.83 -0.78
N TYR A 13 -2.58 5.48 -1.34
CA TYR A 13 -1.68 4.82 -2.28
C TYR A 13 -0.25 4.89 -1.73
N VAL A 14 0.33 3.73 -1.45
CA VAL A 14 1.66 3.63 -0.84
C VAL A 14 2.72 3.62 -1.93
N LEU A 15 3.67 4.56 -1.84
CA LEU A 15 4.78 4.71 -2.78
C LEU A 15 6.12 4.48 -2.08
N ASN A 16 7.09 4.00 -2.85
CA ASN A 16 8.53 4.10 -2.55
C ASN A 16 8.95 3.57 -1.18
N VAL A 17 8.38 2.45 -0.72
CA VAL A 17 8.84 1.79 0.51
C VAL A 17 10.21 1.17 0.26
N TYR A 18 11.20 1.61 1.02
CA TYR A 18 12.58 1.13 0.93
C TYR A 18 13.15 0.89 2.31
N THR A 19 13.92 -0.19 2.46
CA THR A 19 14.72 -0.47 3.65
C THR A 19 16.14 -0.77 3.21
N ALA A 20 17.10 -0.01 3.73
CA ALA A 20 18.51 -0.19 3.46
C ALA A 20 18.94 -1.65 3.77
N PRO A 21 19.82 -2.27 2.95
CA PRO A 21 20.19 -3.68 3.08
C PRO A 21 20.54 -4.12 4.50
N ASP A 22 21.36 -3.34 5.21
CA ASP A 22 21.83 -3.63 6.57
C ASP A 22 20.72 -3.62 7.64
N TYR A 23 19.53 -3.13 7.27
CA TYR A 23 18.36 -3.01 8.12
C TYR A 23 17.20 -3.91 7.69
N ARG A 24 17.37 -4.71 6.62
CA ARG A 24 16.33 -5.65 6.15
C ARG A 24 16.10 -6.77 7.16
N ARG A 25 14.94 -7.42 7.05
CA ARG A 25 14.52 -8.58 7.87
C ARG A 25 14.39 -8.32 9.38
N LYS A 26 14.45 -7.05 9.80
CA LYS A 26 14.25 -6.60 11.19
C LYS A 26 12.82 -6.10 11.47
N GLY A 27 11.94 -6.11 10.47
CA GLY A 27 10.53 -5.73 10.64
C GLY A 27 10.21 -4.25 10.46
N PHE A 28 11.20 -3.37 10.24
CA PHE A 28 10.99 -1.93 10.14
C PHE A 28 9.98 -1.51 9.06
N SER A 29 10.10 -2.04 7.85
CA SER A 29 9.15 -1.72 6.76
C SER A 29 7.71 -2.08 7.13
N LYS A 30 7.49 -3.22 7.79
CA LYS A 30 6.16 -3.63 8.25
C LYS A 30 5.62 -2.67 9.30
N GLN A 31 6.43 -2.32 10.31
CA GLN A 31 6.01 -1.40 11.38
C GLN A 31 5.64 -0.02 10.85
N VAL A 32 6.47 0.54 9.95
CA VAL A 32 6.19 1.84 9.33
C VAL A 32 4.91 1.79 8.49
N LEU A 33 4.72 0.72 7.73
CA LEU A 33 3.52 0.53 6.90
C LEU A 33 2.25 0.43 7.76
N GLU A 34 2.27 -0.37 8.83
CA GLU A 34 1.13 -0.51 9.75
C GLU A 34 0.79 0.81 10.43
N LEU A 35 1.79 1.56 10.90
CA LEU A 35 1.56 2.86 11.51
C LEU A 35 0.96 3.86 10.49
N LEU A 36 1.48 3.88 9.27
CA LEU A 36 0.95 4.75 8.21
C LEU A 36 -0.51 4.43 7.90
N MET A 37 -0.86 3.15 7.76
CA MET A 37 -2.24 2.72 7.50
C MET A 37 -3.17 3.05 8.66
N GLN A 38 -2.72 2.83 9.91
CA GLN A 38 -3.46 3.18 11.12
C GLN A 38 -3.78 4.68 11.13
N THR A 39 -2.76 5.54 11.00
CA THR A 39 -2.94 7.00 10.96
C THR A 39 -3.86 7.44 9.81
N ALA A 40 -3.67 6.89 8.62
CA ALA A 40 -4.50 7.21 7.46
C ALA A 40 -5.98 6.80 7.66
N THR A 41 -6.22 5.67 8.31
CA THR A 41 -7.57 5.20 8.62
C THR A 41 -8.23 6.08 9.68
N ASP A 42 -7.52 6.31 10.80
CA ASP A 42 -8.07 6.96 11.99
C ASP A 42 -8.26 8.47 11.79
N GLU A 43 -7.34 9.15 11.10
CA GLU A 43 -7.37 10.62 10.95
C GLU A 43 -8.01 11.07 9.64
N TYR A 44 -7.96 10.26 8.58
CA TYR A 44 -8.36 10.69 7.24
C TYR A 44 -9.51 9.86 6.65
N GLU A 45 -10.02 8.85 7.36
CA GLU A 45 -11.09 7.95 6.92
C GLU A 45 -10.76 7.22 5.60
N VAL A 46 -9.47 6.88 5.43
CA VAL A 46 -9.05 6.02 4.32
C VAL A 46 -9.56 4.61 4.57
N MET A 47 -10.29 4.05 3.60
CA MET A 47 -10.91 2.72 3.75
C MET A 47 -10.24 1.62 2.92
N ALA A 48 -9.33 1.99 2.03
CA ALA A 48 -8.62 1.06 1.18
C ALA A 48 -7.23 1.60 0.83
N PHE A 49 -6.28 0.68 0.66
CA PHE A 49 -4.91 1.00 0.30
C PHE A 49 -4.48 0.21 -0.95
N GLU A 50 -3.74 0.87 -1.82
CA GLU A 50 -3.15 0.27 -3.02
C GLU A 50 -1.64 0.49 -3.07
N LEU A 51 -0.94 -0.44 -3.72
CA LEU A 51 0.48 -0.35 -3.98
C LEU A 51 0.89 -1.25 -5.14
N HIS A 52 2.09 -1.02 -5.65
CA HIS A 52 2.78 -1.98 -6.51
C HIS A 52 3.95 -2.57 -5.73
N ALA A 53 4.00 -3.90 -5.67
CA ALA A 53 5.06 -4.62 -4.98
C ALA A 53 6.15 -5.06 -5.96
N THR A 54 7.41 -4.99 -5.52
CA THR A 54 8.49 -5.77 -6.14
C THR A 54 8.46 -7.20 -5.59
N ALA A 55 9.06 -8.15 -6.31
CA ALA A 55 9.14 -9.54 -5.84
C ALA A 55 9.81 -9.66 -4.45
N GLU A 56 10.80 -8.82 -4.14
CA GLU A 56 11.46 -8.81 -2.83
C GLU A 56 10.53 -8.26 -1.72
N GLY A 57 9.72 -7.24 -2.05
CA GLY A 57 8.84 -6.56 -1.10
C GLY A 57 7.49 -7.24 -0.86
N GLU A 58 7.04 -8.10 -1.78
CA GLU A 58 5.70 -8.71 -1.77
C GLU A 58 5.35 -9.36 -0.43
N GLN A 59 6.27 -10.12 0.17
CA GLN A 59 6.01 -10.81 1.43
C GLN A 59 5.70 -9.86 2.59
N VAL A 60 6.19 -8.61 2.57
CA VAL A 60 5.85 -7.61 3.60
C VAL A 60 4.38 -7.23 3.47
N TYR A 61 3.93 -6.94 2.26
CA TYR A 61 2.56 -6.49 2.00
C TYR A 61 1.54 -7.59 2.28
N VAL A 62 1.81 -8.84 1.86
CA VAL A 62 0.96 -9.99 2.20
C VAL A 62 0.81 -10.15 3.72
N LYS A 63 1.91 -10.00 4.47
CA LYS A 63 1.89 -10.05 5.95
C LYS A 63 1.20 -8.87 6.62
N SER A 64 0.96 -7.79 5.88
CA SER A 64 0.20 -6.61 6.30
C SER A 64 -1.23 -6.61 5.77
N GLY A 65 -1.71 -7.72 5.20
CA GLY A 65 -3.10 -7.89 4.77
C GLY A 65 -3.41 -7.44 3.35
N PHE A 66 -2.41 -7.03 2.57
CA PHE A 66 -2.61 -6.79 1.14
C PHE A 66 -2.80 -8.10 0.39
N ALA A 67 -3.63 -8.06 -0.63
CA ALA A 67 -3.87 -9.17 -1.54
C ALA A 67 -3.83 -8.68 -2.99
N THR A 68 -3.62 -9.60 -3.93
CA THR A 68 -3.71 -9.28 -5.36
C THR A 68 -5.13 -8.87 -5.71
N HIS A 69 -5.25 -7.72 -6.37
CA HIS A 69 -6.53 -7.26 -6.89
C HIS A 69 -6.81 -7.93 -8.24
N PRO A 70 -8.02 -8.47 -8.50
CA PRO A 70 -8.31 -9.20 -9.73
C PRO A 70 -8.43 -8.28 -10.95
N GLU A 71 -8.70 -7.00 -10.75
CA GLU A 71 -8.80 -6.03 -11.84
C GLU A 71 -7.41 -5.57 -12.31
N PRO A 72 -7.17 -5.51 -13.62
CA PRO A 72 -5.87 -5.11 -14.17
C PRO A 72 -5.59 -3.61 -13.96
N THR A 73 -4.32 -3.27 -13.71
CA THR A 73 -3.84 -1.89 -13.69
C THR A 73 -3.38 -1.46 -15.08
N PHE A 74 -3.94 -0.37 -15.61
CA PHE A 74 -3.48 0.26 -16.85
C PHE A 74 -2.63 1.50 -16.55
N ARG A 75 -1.49 1.64 -17.23
CA ARG A 75 -0.63 2.84 -17.14
C ARG A 75 -0.23 3.33 -18.53
N ARG A 76 -0.47 4.61 -18.81
CA ARG A 76 -0.01 5.28 -20.03
C ARG A 76 1.03 6.34 -19.67
N PHE A 77 2.24 6.22 -20.20
CA PHE A 77 3.22 7.29 -20.16
C PHE A 77 2.91 8.29 -21.26
N VAL A 78 2.82 9.57 -20.91
CA VAL A 78 2.49 10.64 -21.87
C VAL A 78 3.76 11.28 -22.42
N ASN A 79 4.89 11.19 -21.70
CA ASN A 79 6.24 11.52 -22.17
C ASN A 79 7.25 10.66 -21.40
N GLY A 80 8.14 9.98 -22.12
CA GLY A 80 9.24 9.16 -21.62
C GLY A 80 10.24 8.94 -22.75
#